data_AF-A0A2G4F5Z7-F1
#
_entry.id   AF-A0A2G4F5Z7-F1
#
_cell.length_a   1.000
_cell.length_b   1.000
_cell.length_c   1.000
_cell.angle_alpha   90.00
_cell.angle_beta   90.00
_cell.angle_gamma   90.00
#
_symmetry.space_group_name_H-M   'P 1'
#
loop_
_entity.id
_entity.type
_entity.pdbx_description
1 polymer ?
#
loop_
_entity_poly.entity_id
_entity_poly.type
_entity_poly.pdbx_seq_one_letter_code
_entity_poly.pdbx_strand_id
1 'polypeptide(L)'
;MDNGKDLESGKLQSQLQSLTEAIRTLAESCQGDSVLLLALLRALESSHREIRDGLFQASFPDNRQALYKLLRSIEANGGWPYIHRMKLREILGYTEKLSILEDSPAKSDCDSADNRQDVT
;
A
#
# COMPACT_ATOMS: atom_id res chain seq x y z
N MET A 1 -1.07 18.30 -37.41
CA MET A 1 -1.55 19.21 -36.34
C MET A 1 -1.90 18.34 -35.13
N ASP A 2 -0.91 17.99 -34.28
CA ASP A 2 -1.09 17.07 -33.13
C ASP A 2 -0.54 17.65 -31.80
N ASN A 3 0.02 18.86 -31.82
CA ASN A 3 0.66 19.49 -30.66
C ASN A 3 -0.28 19.78 -29.47
N GLY A 4 -1.61 19.77 -29.67
CA GLY A 4 -2.58 20.03 -28.61
C GLY A 4 -2.75 18.85 -27.63
N LYS A 5 -2.67 17.61 -28.11
CA LYS A 5 -2.80 16.41 -27.26
C LYS A 5 -1.58 16.19 -26.38
N ASP A 6 -0.42 16.59 -26.86
CA ASP A 6 0.86 16.43 -26.16
C ASP A 6 0.96 17.39 -24.96
N LEU A 7 0.47 18.62 -25.11
CA LEU A 7 0.38 19.60 -24.02
C LEU A 7 -0.63 19.20 -22.94
N GLU A 8 -1.82 18.71 -23.33
CA GLU A 8 -2.81 18.21 -22.36
C GLU A 8 -2.33 16.95 -21.64
N SER A 9 -1.59 16.07 -22.33
CA SER A 9 -0.98 14.88 -21.73
C SER A 9 0.12 15.25 -20.74
N GLY A 10 0.99 16.22 -21.07
CA GLY A 10 2.03 16.71 -20.17
C GLY A 10 1.45 17.41 -18.93
N LYS A 11 0.38 18.19 -19.10
CA LYS A 11 -0.33 18.82 -17.98
C LYS A 11 -0.96 17.78 -17.06
N LEU A 12 -1.67 16.79 -17.61
CA LEU A 12 -2.24 15.70 -16.83
C LEU A 12 -1.15 14.93 -16.06
N GLN A 13 -0.02 14.64 -16.70
CA GLN A 13 1.10 13.97 -16.06
C GLN A 13 1.65 14.78 -14.88
N SER A 14 1.82 16.09 -15.04
CA SER A 14 2.27 16.97 -13.95
C SER A 14 1.29 17.01 -12.77
N GLN A 15 -0.01 17.02 -13.05
CA GLN A 15 -1.04 16.99 -12.02
C GLN A 15 -1.06 15.66 -11.26
N LEU A 16 -0.91 14.53 -11.97
CA LEU A 16 -0.81 13.20 -11.36
C LEU A 16 0.44 13.08 -10.47
N GLN A 17 1.57 13.61 -10.93
CA GLN A 17 2.80 13.66 -10.12
C GLN A 17 2.58 14.48 -8.83
N SER A 18 1.99 15.67 -8.94
CA SER A 18 1.70 16.51 -7.77
C SER A 18 0.74 15.83 -6.79
N LEU A 19 -0.29 15.14 -7.28
CA LEU A 19 -1.21 14.39 -6.44
C LEU A 19 -0.52 13.21 -5.74
N THR A 20 0.33 12.50 -6.47
CA THR A 20 1.09 11.36 -5.94
C THR A 20 2.03 11.81 -4.82
N GLU A 21 2.70 12.94 -5.03
CA GLU A 21 3.56 13.56 -4.02
C GLU A 21 2.78 14.00 -2.79
N ALA A 22 1.61 14.64 -2.96
CA ALA A 22 0.76 15.04 -1.85
C ALA A 22 0.27 13.83 -1.03
N ILE A 23 -0.13 12.74 -1.68
CA ILE A 23 -0.52 11.49 -1.01
C ILE A 23 0.67 10.91 -0.23
N ARG A 24 1.88 10.93 -0.81
CA ARG A 24 3.10 10.44 -0.17
C ARG A 24 3.45 11.26 1.06
N THR A 25 3.47 12.59 0.96
CA THR A 25 3.72 13.48 2.10
C THR A 25 2.70 13.27 3.21
N LEU A 26 1.43 13.08 2.86
CA LEU A 26 0.39 12.79 3.84
C LEU A 26 0.62 11.44 4.53
N ALA A 27 0.99 10.40 3.78
CA ALA A 27 1.34 9.09 4.35
C ALA A 27 2.55 9.17 5.28
N GLU A 28 3.59 9.92 4.90
CA GLU A 28 4.78 10.17 5.72
C GLU A 28 4.41 10.90 7.02
N SER A 29 3.48 11.87 6.97
CA SER A 29 3.01 12.58 8.18
C SER A 29 2.22 11.69 9.15
N CYS A 30 1.62 10.61 8.66
CA CYS A 30 0.87 9.62 9.45
C CYS A 30 1.74 8.45 9.90
N GLN A 31 3.06 8.50 9.68
CA GLN A 31 3.96 7.39 10.01
C GLN A 31 3.89 7.05 11.50
N GLY A 32 3.73 5.76 11.80
CA GLY A 32 3.59 5.26 13.16
C GLY A 32 2.16 5.21 13.70
N ASP A 33 1.20 5.86 13.03
CA ASP A 33 -0.22 5.75 13.35
C ASP A 33 -0.96 4.87 12.33
N SER A 34 -1.18 3.61 12.73
CA SER A 34 -1.85 2.63 11.88
C SER A 34 -3.32 2.96 11.58
N VAL A 35 -3.99 3.72 12.45
CA VAL A 35 -5.40 4.13 12.26
C VAL A 35 -5.49 5.22 11.22
N LEU A 36 -4.60 6.22 11.28
CA LEU A 36 -4.54 7.29 10.28
C LEU A 36 -4.10 6.75 8.91
N LEU A 37 -3.11 5.85 8.86
CA LEU A 37 -2.72 5.18 7.62
C LEU A 37 -3.87 4.33 7.04
N LEU A 38 -4.63 3.63 7.87
CA LEU A 38 -5.80 2.88 7.43
C LEU A 38 -6.90 3.80 6.88
N ALA A 39 -7.13 4.96 7.50
CA ALA A 39 -8.08 5.95 7.00
C ALA A 39 -7.66 6.47 5.61
N LEU A 40 -6.37 6.78 5.43
CA LEU A 40 -5.82 7.17 4.13
C LEU A 40 -6.03 6.08 3.06
N LEU A 41 -5.71 4.82 3.38
CA LEU A 41 -5.90 3.70 2.46
C LEU A 41 -7.37 3.52 2.05
N ARG A 42 -8.32 3.68 2.99
CA ARG A 42 -9.76 3.61 2.70
C ARG A 42 -10.23 4.74 1.81
N ALA A 43 -9.72 5.96 1.99
CA ALA A 43 -10.05 7.09 1.14
C ALA A 43 -9.56 6.89 -0.30
N LEU A 44 -8.34 6.37 -0.47
CA LEU A 44 -7.79 6.02 -1.79
C LEU A 44 -8.61 4.92 -2.47
N GLU A 45 -9.00 3.88 -1.72
CA GLU A 45 -9.85 2.81 -2.25
C GLU A 45 -11.22 3.34 -2.70
N SER A 46 -11.86 4.20 -1.90
CA SER A 46 -13.15 4.80 -2.24
C SER A 46 -13.04 5.63 -3.53
N SER A 47 -12.01 6.48 -3.62
CA SER A 47 -11.76 7.32 -4.80
C SER A 47 -11.51 6.47 -6.04
N HIS A 48 -10.71 5.41 -5.92
CA HIS A 48 -10.47 4.47 -7.01
C HIS A 48 -11.77 3.79 -7.47
N ARG A 49 -12.61 3.33 -6.52
CA ARG A 49 -13.89 2.69 -6.85
C ARG A 49 -14.82 3.65 -7.58
N GLU A 50 -14.93 4.90 -7.12
CA GLU A 50 -15.77 5.92 -7.76
C GLU A 50 -15.32 6.19 -9.20
N ILE A 51 -14.02 6.36 -9.42
CA ILE A 51 -13.46 6.55 -10.76
C ILE A 51 -13.71 5.33 -11.64
N ARG A 52 -13.49 4.13 -11.11
CA ARG A 52 -13.62 2.87 -11.88
C ARG A 52 -15.08 2.58 -12.25
N ASP A 53 -15.97 2.60 -11.26
CA ASP A 53 -17.37 2.16 -11.40
C ASP A 53 -18.25 3.28 -12.00
N GLY A 54 -17.89 4.55 -11.77
CA GLY A 54 -18.58 5.71 -12.32
C GLY A 54 -18.00 6.15 -13.65
N LEU A 55 -16.89 6.89 -13.59
CA LEU A 55 -16.35 7.61 -14.76
C LEU A 55 -15.78 6.67 -15.83
N PHE A 56 -15.00 5.66 -15.42
CA PHE A 56 -14.30 4.76 -16.34
C PHE A 56 -15.28 3.80 -17.03
N GLN A 57 -16.19 3.19 -16.27
CA GLN A 57 -17.23 2.32 -16.84
C GLN A 57 -18.18 3.09 -17.76
N ALA A 58 -18.57 4.32 -17.39
CA ALA A 58 -19.39 5.17 -18.26
C ALA A 58 -18.65 5.60 -19.55
N SER A 59 -17.32 5.63 -19.51
CA SER A 59 -16.47 5.94 -20.67
C SER A 59 -16.19 4.74 -21.56
N PHE A 60 -16.84 3.58 -21.34
CA PHE A 60 -16.63 2.41 -22.18
C PHE A 60 -17.09 2.66 -23.63
N PRO A 61 -16.28 2.25 -24.62
CA PRO A 61 -16.69 2.37 -26.01
C PRO A 61 -17.92 1.49 -26.29
N ASP A 62 -18.88 2.05 -27.02
CA ASP A 62 -20.04 1.36 -27.57
C ASP A 62 -19.67 0.41 -28.73
N ASN A 63 -18.53 0.66 -29.38
CA ASN A 63 -17.97 -0.18 -30.43
C ASN A 63 -17.01 -1.26 -29.89
N ARG A 64 -17.27 -2.52 -30.26
CA ARG A 64 -16.42 -3.67 -29.91
C ARG A 64 -14.94 -3.49 -30.29
N GLN A 65 -14.64 -2.89 -31.45
CA GLN A 65 -13.25 -2.71 -31.86
C GLN A 65 -12.49 -1.73 -30.95
N ALA A 66 -13.14 -0.64 -30.54
CA ALA A 66 -12.56 0.32 -29.61
C ALA A 66 -12.43 -0.30 -28.21
N LEU A 67 -13.40 -1.11 -27.79
CA LEU A 67 -13.32 -1.89 -26.56
C LEU A 67 -12.12 -2.86 -26.56
N TYR A 68 -11.88 -3.59 -27.65
CA TYR A 68 -10.72 -4.47 -27.78
C TYR A 68 -9.39 -3.72 -27.75
N LYS A 69 -9.32 -2.51 -28.34
CA LYS A 69 -8.12 -1.66 -28.25
C LYS A 69 -7.87 -1.21 -26.81
N LEU A 70 -8.92 -0.81 -26.10
CA LEU A 70 -8.84 -0.46 -24.69
C LEU A 70 -8.38 -1.65 -23.84
N LEU A 71 -9.01 -2.82 -24.00
CA LEU A 71 -8.64 -4.06 -23.28
C LEU A 71 -7.17 -4.42 -23.51
N ARG A 72 -6.70 -4.40 -24.76
CA ARG A 72 -5.30 -4.68 -25.09
C ARG A 72 -4.35 -3.65 -24.45
N SER A 73 -4.74 -2.38 -24.39
CA SER A 73 -3.95 -1.35 -23.71
C SER A 73 -3.87 -1.56 -22.20
N ILE A 74 -4.94 -2.07 -21.58
CA ILE A 74 -4.97 -2.41 -20.16
C ILE A 74 -4.06 -3.61 -19.89
N GLU A 75 -4.17 -4.68 -20.69
CA GLU A 75 -3.33 -5.87 -20.56
C GLU A 75 -1.83 -5.55 -20.73
N ALA A 76 -1.48 -4.69 -21.70
CA ALA A 76 -0.09 -4.32 -21.97
C ALA A 76 0.57 -3.51 -20.83
N ASN A 77 -0.21 -2.77 -20.04
CA ASN A 77 0.28 -1.89 -18.96
C ASN A 77 0.16 -2.51 -17.56
N GLY A 78 -0.01 -3.84 -17.46
CA GLY A 78 -0.06 -4.54 -16.17
C GLY A 78 -1.44 -5.04 -15.76
N GLY A 79 -2.41 -5.06 -16.67
CA GLY A 79 -3.73 -5.63 -16.45
C GLY A 79 -4.72 -4.65 -15.79
N TRP A 80 -5.83 -5.20 -15.30
CA TRP A 80 -6.91 -4.39 -14.74
C TRP A 80 -6.45 -3.65 -13.47
N PRO A 81 -6.80 -2.35 -13.29
CA PRO A 81 -6.44 -1.63 -12.08
C PRO A 81 -7.04 -2.32 -10.85
N TYR A 82 -6.16 -2.96 -10.07
CA TYR A 82 -6.51 -3.74 -8.90
C TYR A 82 -5.76 -3.20 -7.68
N ILE A 83 -6.51 -2.77 -6.67
CA ILE A 83 -5.96 -2.43 -5.35
C ILE A 83 -6.06 -3.70 -4.49
N HIS A 84 -4.90 -4.24 -4.11
CA HIS A 84 -4.85 -5.45 -3.29
C HIS A 84 -5.36 -5.17 -1.87
N ARG A 85 -6.29 -6.00 -1.39
CA ARG A 85 -6.78 -5.98 -0.01
C ARG A 85 -6.02 -7.00 0.82
N MET A 86 -5.28 -6.54 1.83
CA MET A 86 -4.68 -7.45 2.80
C MET A 86 -5.75 -8.27 3.50
N LYS A 87 -5.52 -9.58 3.61
CA LYS A 87 -6.44 -10.46 4.33
C LYS A 87 -6.19 -10.37 5.82
N LEU A 88 -7.25 -10.38 6.63
CA LEU A 88 -7.11 -10.39 8.09
C LEU A 88 -6.19 -11.51 8.59
N ARG A 89 -6.19 -12.67 7.92
CA ARG A 89 -5.29 -13.79 8.22
C ARG A 89 -3.82 -13.46 8.04
N GLU A 90 -3.47 -12.62 7.07
CA GLU A 90 -2.08 -12.17 6.86
C GLU A 90 -1.67 -11.26 8.02
N ILE A 91 -2.54 -10.34 8.46
CA ILE A 91 -2.33 -9.47 9.63
C ILE A 91 -2.14 -10.30 10.91
N LEU A 92 -2.98 -11.32 11.13
CA LEU A 92 -2.88 -12.21 12.28
C LEU A 92 -1.57 -13.01 12.28
N GLY A 93 -1.11 -13.49 11.12
CA GLY A 93 0.18 -14.16 10.99
C GLY A 93 1.38 -13.26 11.33
N TYR A 94 1.32 -11.96 11.02
CA TYR A 94 2.33 -11.00 11.50
C TYR A 94 2.31 -10.84 13.02
N THR A 95 1.13 -10.89 13.64
CA THR A 95 0.96 -10.75 15.11
C THR A 95 1.50 -11.97 15.86
N GLU A 96 1.23 -13.18 15.35
CA GLU A 96 1.75 -14.43 15.90
C GLU A 96 3.29 -14.50 15.81
N LYS A 97 3.86 -13.93 14.74
CA LYS A 97 5.32 -13.78 14.60
C LYS A 97 5.91 -12.83 15.65
N LEU A 98 5.21 -11.75 16.01
CA LEU A 98 5.65 -10.84 17.08
C LEU A 98 5.66 -11.54 18.45
N SER A 99 4.68 -12.40 18.75
CA SER A 99 4.65 -13.17 20.01
C SER A 99 5.79 -14.17 20.16
N ILE A 100 6.35 -14.70 19.05
CA ILE A 100 7.46 -15.67 19.10
C ILE A 100 8.81 -14.98 19.41
N LEU A 101 8.95 -13.67 19.16
CA LEU A 101 10.18 -12.93 19.45
C LEU A 101 10.30 -12.43 20.90
N GLU A 102 9.21 -12.33 21.65
CA GLU A 102 9.23 -11.88 23.06
C GLU A 102 9.64 -12.97 24.04
N ASP A 103 9.61 -14.24 23.64
CA ASP A 103 9.86 -15.39 24.53
C ASP A 103 11.31 -15.92 24.46
N SER A 104 12.24 -15.13 23.90
CA SER A 104 13.67 -15.50 23.93
C SER A 104 14.22 -15.23 25.34
N PRO A 105 14.65 -16.26 26.10
CA PRO A 105 15.10 -16.06 27.46
C PRO A 105 16.42 -15.31 27.42
N ALA A 106 16.41 -14.07 27.93
CA ALA A 106 17.62 -13.38 28.32
C ALA A 106 18.37 -14.29 29.29
N LYS A 107 19.44 -14.94 28.82
CA LYS A 107 20.39 -15.60 29.69
C LYS A 107 21.00 -14.52 30.58
N SER A 108 20.49 -14.42 31.79
CA SER A 108 21.15 -13.72 32.88
C SER A 108 22.37 -14.54 33.26
N ASP A 109 23.51 -14.19 32.68
CA ASP A 109 24.81 -14.56 33.23
C ASP A 109 24.96 -13.80 34.56
N CYS A 110 24.47 -14.39 35.65
CA CYS A 110 24.83 -13.98 37.00
C CYS A 110 25.98 -14.88 37.49
N ASP A 111 27.17 -14.42 37.16
CA ASP A 111 28.40 -14.77 37.83
C ASP A 111 28.26 -14.45 39.33
N SER A 112 28.47 -15.43 40.19
CA SER A 112 28.66 -15.21 41.63
C SER A 112 29.62 -16.26 42.17
N ALA A 113 30.90 -15.89 42.09
CA ALA A 113 31.92 -16.38 42.96
C ALA A 113 31.57 -16.13 44.43
N ASP A 114 32.13 -17.00 45.27
CA ASP A 114 32.41 -16.81 46.70
C ASP A 114 31.24 -17.03 47.68
N ASN A 115 31.26 -18.16 48.40
CA ASN A 115 31.59 -18.09 49.83
C ASN A 115 31.99 -19.45 50.41
N ARG A 116 33.24 -19.49 50.87
CA ARG A 116 33.81 -20.36 51.92
C ARG A 116 32.84 -20.62 53.06
N GLN A 117 32.65 -21.87 53.49
CA GLN A 117 32.55 -22.23 54.92
C GLN A 117 33.16 -23.61 55.19
N ASP A 118 34.33 -23.55 55.81
CA ASP A 118 34.94 -24.55 56.69
C ASP A 118 34.18 -24.51 58.03
N VAL A 119 33.76 -25.66 58.59
CA VAL A 119 33.74 -25.94 60.04
C VAL A 119 33.67 -27.46 60.26
N THR A 120 34.79 -27.97 60.77
CA THR A 120 35.04 -29.02 61.80
C THR A 120 34.21 -30.31 61.83
#